data_AF-A0A482X6S2-F1
#
_entry.id   AF-A0A482X6S2-F1
#
_cell.length_a   1.000
_cell.length_b   1.000
_cell.length_c   1.000
_cell.angle_alpha   90.00
_cell.angle_beta   90.00
_cell.angle_gamma   90.00
#
_symmetry.space_group_name_H-M   'P 1'
#
loop_
_entity.id
_entity.type
_entity.pdbx_description
1 polymer ?
#
loop_
_entity_poly.entity_id
_entity_poly.type
_entity_poly.pdbx_seq_one_letter_code
_entity_poly.pdbx_strand_id
1 'polypeptide(L)'
;MSALEVRIGDPYLGGMLNKSQRLMLGLFVLLLVDVIWVSSSELTKYIYKNAKFEKPFFSTYLKTSMFSIYLLGLCLWPPWRDQCNRPSNYMYIEPDMDDESFYTEANTSLSDPTFVPIKFPERNERNSGTESDDSSVQRSVRFSKLAEVRHMSESDAKEALLARLSYQASVRASDAARRAACKLSIDKVAKIALMFCLLWFVANYTFQAALSETESAVATALSSSSSLFTLLLSAIFPSSLGDRFSLSKLVAVFVSICGLILVSLSDMSTKVQVPFGAILSLISAFFYACYLVLLRRKVDHEDKMDIPVFFGFVGLFNLLLLWPMFFLLHYTHWESFEWPNKHQWTFLIINGLVGTVFSEVLWLWGCFLTSSLIATVAMSLTIPMSMLADVLFERVHYPGLFYLGSLPMVLSFITVTILAHYENHDPVLEGIKRLFSCWCARGRPIRISECEVEQTESLIGINDSADHEA
;
A
#
# COMPACT_ATOMS: atom_id res chain seq x y z
N MET A 1 0.29 -39.38 -9.70
CA MET A 1 -0.53 -38.17 -9.92
C MET A 1 0.38 -37.00 -9.63
N SER A 2 0.43 -36.07 -10.57
CA SER A 2 1.40 -34.97 -10.71
C SER A 2 1.90 -34.41 -9.38
N ALA A 3 3.23 -34.34 -9.26
CA ALA A 3 3.90 -33.38 -8.41
C ALA A 3 3.13 -32.07 -8.52
N LEU A 4 2.46 -31.70 -7.43
CA LEU A 4 1.96 -30.35 -7.24
C LEU A 4 3.25 -29.56 -7.07
N GLU A 5 3.81 -29.20 -8.22
CA GLU A 5 4.81 -28.18 -8.40
C GLU A 5 4.23 -27.00 -7.65
N VAL A 6 4.65 -26.84 -6.39
CA VAL A 6 4.56 -25.58 -5.71
C VAL A 6 5.43 -24.69 -6.57
N ARG A 7 4.83 -24.09 -7.60
CA ARG A 7 5.37 -22.92 -8.26
C ARG A 7 5.50 -21.91 -7.14
N ILE A 8 6.67 -21.92 -6.52
CA ILE A 8 7.29 -20.76 -5.88
C ILE A 8 7.53 -19.79 -7.05
N GLY A 9 6.43 -19.20 -7.49
CA GLY A 9 6.30 -18.50 -8.75
C GLY A 9 5.16 -17.51 -8.63
N ASP A 10 5.10 -16.84 -7.48
CA ASP A 10 4.46 -15.54 -7.38
C ASP A 10 5.56 -14.51 -7.08
N PRO A 11 5.68 -13.44 -7.89
CA PRO A 11 6.67 -12.39 -7.70
C PRO A 11 6.20 -11.44 -6.60
N TYR A 12 6.15 -11.89 -5.35
CA TYR A 12 5.96 -10.99 -4.22
C TYR A 12 7.31 -10.37 -3.84
N LEU A 13 7.75 -9.43 -4.68
CA LEU A 13 8.93 -8.60 -4.49
C LEU A 13 8.96 -7.92 -3.11
N GLY A 14 7.80 -7.71 -2.47
CA GLY A 14 7.65 -7.06 -1.17
C GLY A 14 8.28 -7.79 0.01
N GLY A 15 8.48 -9.12 -0.06
CA GLY A 15 9.08 -9.89 1.03
C GLY A 15 10.62 -9.87 1.09
N MET A 16 11.28 -9.34 0.06
CA MET A 16 12.75 -9.36 -0.08
C MET A 16 13.40 -7.98 0.12
N LEU A 17 12.60 -6.91 0.21
CA LEU A 17 13.13 -5.56 0.15
C LEU A 17 13.52 -5.07 1.54
N ASN A 18 14.78 -4.66 1.68
CA ASN A 18 15.21 -3.88 2.84
C ASN A 18 14.30 -2.65 3.00
N LYS A 19 14.11 -2.17 4.23
CA LYS A 19 13.29 -0.98 4.54
C LYS A 19 13.54 0.19 3.57
N SER A 20 14.81 0.44 3.24
CA SER A 20 15.22 1.48 2.29
C SER A 20 14.81 1.19 0.85
N GLN A 21 14.93 -0.07 0.40
CA GLN A 21 14.50 -0.47 -0.94
C GLN A 21 12.98 -0.40 -1.08
N ARG A 22 12.24 -0.78 -0.04
CA ARG A 22 10.78 -0.64 0.02
C ARG A 22 10.36 0.83 -0.08
N LEU A 23 11.01 1.71 0.68
CA LEU A 23 10.75 3.14 0.64
C LEU A 23 11.08 3.72 -0.75
N MET A 24 12.23 3.35 -1.35
CA MET A 24 12.59 3.78 -2.70
C MET A 24 11.62 3.29 -3.77
N LEU A 25 11.14 2.03 -3.67
CA LEU A 25 10.12 1.51 -4.56
C LEU A 25 8.82 2.32 -4.44
N GLY A 26 8.38 2.59 -3.21
CA GLY A 26 7.19 3.39 -2.98
C GLY A 26 7.30 4.82 -3.51
N LEU A 27 8.44 5.48 -3.35
CA LEU A 27 8.70 6.81 -3.93
C LEU A 27 8.68 6.78 -5.46
N PHE A 28 9.32 5.78 -6.06
CA PHE A 28 9.31 5.60 -7.51
C PHE A 28 7.89 5.43 -8.04
N VAL A 29 7.07 4.62 -7.37
CA VAL A 29 5.66 4.41 -7.73
C VAL A 29 4.86 5.71 -7.58
N LEU A 30 5.05 6.48 -6.51
CA LEU A 30 4.35 7.78 -6.33
C LEU A 30 4.73 8.80 -7.41
N LEU A 31 6.02 8.94 -7.74
CA LEU A 31 6.45 9.85 -8.81
C LEU A 31 5.95 9.39 -10.19
N LEU A 32 5.89 8.08 -10.44
CA LEU A 32 5.29 7.54 -11.66
C LEU A 32 3.79 7.90 -11.74
N VAL A 33 3.07 7.81 -10.63
CA VAL A 33 1.66 8.22 -10.54
C VAL A 33 1.52 9.70 -10.84
N ASP A 34 2.37 10.57 -10.28
CA ASP A 34 2.32 12.01 -10.55
C ASP A 34 2.48 12.30 -12.06
N VAL A 35 3.38 11.61 -12.75
CA VAL A 35 3.54 11.73 -14.21
C VAL A 35 2.28 11.28 -14.96
N ILE A 36 1.66 10.17 -14.53
CA ILE A 36 0.40 9.68 -15.11
C ILE A 36 -0.72 10.70 -14.88
N TRP A 37 -0.81 11.30 -13.69
CA TRP A 37 -1.81 12.31 -13.37
C TRP A 37 -1.61 13.61 -14.15
N VAL A 38 -0.37 14.10 -14.30
CA VAL A 38 -0.08 15.24 -15.18
C VAL A 38 -0.55 14.94 -16.60
N SER A 39 -0.18 13.78 -17.14
CA SER A 39 -0.58 13.35 -18.50
C SER A 39 -2.10 13.21 -18.65
N SER A 40 -2.77 12.66 -17.64
CA SER A 40 -4.24 12.51 -17.54
C SER A 40 -4.94 13.87 -17.47
N SER A 41 -4.34 14.84 -16.78
CA SER A 41 -4.87 16.20 -16.68
C SER A 41 -4.82 16.93 -18.02
N GLU A 42 -3.74 16.79 -18.79
CA GLU A 42 -3.63 17.33 -20.15
C GLU A 42 -4.60 16.65 -21.11
N LEU A 43 -4.74 15.33 -21.03
CA LEU A 43 -5.73 14.60 -21.81
C LEU A 43 -7.16 15.07 -21.49
N THR A 44 -7.45 15.37 -20.23
CA THR A 44 -8.75 15.91 -19.81
C THR A 44 -8.99 17.32 -20.37
N LYS A 45 -7.96 18.20 -20.34
CA LYS A 45 -8.02 19.53 -20.97
C LYS A 45 -8.29 19.43 -22.48
N TYR A 46 -7.67 18.46 -23.16
CA TYR A 46 -7.90 18.19 -24.58
C TYR A 46 -9.35 17.75 -24.86
N ILE A 47 -9.92 16.86 -24.02
CA ILE A 47 -11.33 16.41 -24.15
C ILE A 47 -12.29 17.59 -24.00
N TYR A 48 -12.04 18.49 -23.04
CA TYR A 48 -12.92 19.63 -22.80
C TYR A 48 -12.81 20.68 -23.92
N LYS A 49 -11.58 21.08 -24.30
CA LYS A 49 -11.38 22.14 -25.30
C LYS A 49 -11.61 21.70 -26.75
N ASN A 50 -11.03 20.56 -27.15
CA ASN A 50 -11.02 20.13 -28.55
C ASN A 50 -12.18 19.20 -28.90
N ALA A 51 -12.56 18.32 -27.97
CA ALA A 51 -13.68 17.41 -28.17
C ALA A 51 -15.03 17.99 -27.70
N LYS A 52 -15.06 19.20 -27.12
CA LYS A 52 -16.28 19.94 -26.69
C LYS A 52 -17.21 19.12 -25.79
N PHE A 53 -16.66 18.38 -24.83
CA PHE A 53 -17.44 17.55 -23.90
C PHE A 53 -17.30 18.05 -22.45
N GLU A 54 -17.96 19.16 -22.13
CA GLU A 54 -17.89 19.85 -20.84
C GLU A 54 -18.87 19.25 -19.81
N LYS A 55 -18.66 17.99 -19.43
CA LYS A 55 -19.55 17.23 -18.54
C LYS A 55 -18.74 16.59 -17.39
N PRO A 56 -18.37 17.37 -16.35
CA PRO A 56 -17.46 16.96 -15.30
C PRO A 56 -18.02 15.87 -14.38
N PHE A 57 -19.33 15.91 -14.07
CA PHE A 57 -19.95 14.86 -13.27
C PHE A 57 -19.99 13.54 -14.02
N PHE A 58 -20.43 13.55 -15.29
CA PHE A 58 -20.47 12.33 -16.11
C PHE A 58 -19.07 11.72 -16.28
N SER A 59 -18.06 12.55 -16.59
CA SER A 59 -16.67 12.11 -16.72
C SER A 59 -16.16 11.47 -15.43
N THR A 60 -16.40 12.10 -14.28
CA THR A 60 -15.98 11.57 -12.97
C THR A 60 -16.72 10.27 -12.64
N TYR A 61 -18.03 10.22 -12.82
CA TYR A 61 -18.84 9.02 -12.56
C TYR A 61 -18.42 7.85 -13.42
N LEU A 62 -18.16 8.07 -14.72
CA LEU A 62 -17.72 6.98 -15.59
C LEU A 62 -16.35 6.47 -15.12
N LYS A 63 -15.38 7.36 -14.95
CA LYS A 63 -14.03 7.02 -14.50
C LYS A 63 -14.03 6.22 -13.19
N THR A 64 -14.77 6.65 -12.18
CA THR A 64 -14.85 5.95 -10.89
C THR A 64 -15.63 4.62 -10.99
N SER A 65 -16.65 4.54 -11.84
CA SER A 65 -17.37 3.28 -12.09
C SER A 65 -16.49 2.24 -12.79
N MET A 66 -15.48 2.66 -13.56
CA MET A 66 -14.54 1.75 -14.23
C MET A 66 -13.68 0.95 -13.24
N PHE A 67 -13.56 1.37 -11.97
CA PHE A 67 -12.93 0.52 -10.95
C PHE A 67 -13.63 -0.84 -10.80
N SER A 68 -14.93 -0.94 -11.10
CA SER A 68 -15.67 -2.21 -11.07
C SER A 68 -15.12 -3.28 -12.01
N ILE A 69 -14.32 -2.89 -13.02
CA ILE A 69 -13.62 -3.83 -13.91
C ILE A 69 -12.69 -4.77 -13.14
N TYR A 70 -12.14 -4.35 -12.00
CA TYR A 70 -11.34 -5.24 -11.16
C TYR A 70 -12.15 -6.42 -10.62
N LEU A 71 -13.45 -6.25 -10.33
CA LEU A 71 -14.31 -7.36 -9.92
C LEU A 71 -14.62 -8.29 -11.10
N LEU A 72 -14.75 -7.75 -12.32
CA LEU A 72 -14.91 -8.57 -13.52
C LEU A 72 -13.66 -9.43 -13.76
N GLY A 73 -12.46 -8.88 -13.51
CA GLY A 73 -11.21 -9.65 -13.52
C GLY A 73 -11.25 -10.84 -12.56
N LEU A 74 -11.78 -10.66 -11.34
CA LEU A 74 -11.95 -11.76 -10.37
C LEU A 74 -12.97 -12.81 -10.84
N CYS A 75 -14.06 -12.39 -11.48
CA CYS A 75 -15.09 -13.30 -12.00
C CYS A 75 -14.61 -14.13 -13.20
N LEU A 76 -13.75 -13.55 -14.04
CA LEU A 76 -13.31 -14.15 -15.30
C LEU A 76 -11.99 -14.93 -15.20
N TRP A 77 -11.15 -14.65 -14.20
CA TRP A 77 -9.89 -15.38 -13.97
C TRP A 77 -9.95 -16.36 -12.80
N PRO A 78 -9.87 -17.69 -13.06
CA PRO A 78 -9.83 -18.74 -12.03
C PRO A 78 -8.79 -18.53 -10.90
N PRO A 79 -7.53 -18.14 -11.17
CA PRO A 79 -6.53 -17.99 -10.09
C PRO A 79 -6.84 -16.82 -9.13
N TRP A 80 -7.64 -15.84 -9.58
CA TRP A 80 -8.11 -14.74 -8.76
C TRP A 80 -9.33 -15.15 -7.91
N ARG A 81 -10.16 -16.07 -8.42
CA ARG A 81 -11.31 -16.66 -7.71
C ARG A 81 -10.89 -17.61 -6.59
N ASP A 82 -9.80 -18.37 -6.79
CA ASP A 82 -9.26 -19.28 -5.77
C ASP A 82 -8.79 -18.54 -4.51
N GLN A 83 -8.47 -17.25 -4.63
CA GLN A 83 -8.12 -16.39 -3.49
C GLN A 83 -9.32 -16.09 -2.59
N CYS A 84 -10.54 -16.09 -3.13
CA CYS A 84 -11.78 -15.89 -2.38
C CYS A 84 -12.25 -17.16 -1.64
N ASN A 85 -11.85 -18.35 -2.14
CA ASN A 85 -12.34 -19.64 -1.67
C ASN A 85 -11.39 -20.37 -0.71
N ARG A 86 -10.20 -19.83 -0.41
CA ARG A 86 -9.31 -20.46 0.58
C ARG A 86 -9.87 -20.21 1.98
N PRO A 87 -10.33 -21.25 2.71
CA PRO A 87 -10.66 -21.08 4.11
C PRO A 87 -9.40 -20.67 4.86
N SER A 88 -9.53 -19.66 5.73
CA SER A 88 -8.51 -19.19 6.66
C SER A 88 -8.27 -20.21 7.79
N ASN A 89 -8.14 -21.50 7.45
CA ASN A 89 -7.81 -22.57 8.39
C ASN A 89 -6.29 -22.75 8.41
N TYR A 90 -5.57 -21.69 8.77
CA TYR A 90 -4.21 -21.84 9.26
C TYR A 90 -4.25 -21.58 10.75
N MET A 91 -4.21 -22.66 11.54
CA MET A 91 -4.00 -22.56 12.98
C MET A 91 -2.52 -22.22 13.17
N TYR A 92 -2.24 -20.99 13.60
CA TYR A 92 -0.91 -20.61 14.04
C TYR A 92 -0.63 -21.33 15.35
N ILE A 93 0.34 -22.24 15.35
CA ILE A 93 0.89 -22.83 16.57
C ILE A 93 1.98 -21.85 17.04
N GLU A 94 1.75 -21.19 18.16
CA GLU A 94 2.79 -20.41 18.83
C GLU A 94 3.91 -21.36 19.28
N PRO A 95 5.18 -21.07 18.98
CA PRO A 95 6.30 -21.89 19.44
C PRO A 95 6.55 -21.82 20.95
N ASP A 96 5.84 -20.94 21.68
CA ASP A 96 6.05 -20.65 23.11
C ASP A 96 4.98 -21.28 24.04
N MET A 97 4.12 -22.17 23.53
CA MET A 97 3.21 -22.93 24.39
C MET A 97 3.92 -24.20 24.87
N ASP A 98 4.27 -24.23 26.16
CA ASP A 98 4.82 -25.39 26.84
C ASP A 98 4.00 -26.67 26.55
N ASP A 99 4.63 -27.59 25.82
CA ASP A 99 4.10 -28.88 25.37
C ASP A 99 3.84 -29.83 26.55
N GLU A 100 2.69 -29.73 27.22
CA GLU A 100 2.30 -30.72 28.24
C GLU A 100 0.91 -31.33 28.03
N SER A 101 0.27 -31.15 26.86
CA SER A 101 -1.06 -31.76 26.62
C SER A 101 -1.42 -32.09 25.17
N PHE A 102 -0.46 -32.49 24.33
CA PHE A 102 -0.75 -32.88 22.94
C PHE A 102 -1.07 -34.38 22.73
N TYR A 103 -0.96 -35.22 23.75
CA TYR A 103 -1.30 -36.65 23.65
C TYR A 103 -2.76 -36.92 24.03
N THR A 104 -3.72 -36.39 23.26
CA THR A 104 -5.11 -36.84 23.38
C THR A 104 -5.63 -37.36 22.04
N GLU A 105 -5.89 -38.67 22.01
CA GLU A 105 -6.65 -39.43 21.01
C GLU A 105 -6.10 -39.52 19.57
N ALA A 106 -5.29 -40.55 19.36
CA ALA A 106 -4.95 -41.10 18.04
C ALA A 106 -6.19 -41.73 17.36
N ASN A 107 -7.11 -40.90 16.87
CA ASN A 107 -8.03 -41.34 15.83
C ASN A 107 -7.25 -41.33 14.51
N THR A 108 -7.09 -42.51 13.91
CA THR A 108 -6.31 -42.74 12.68
C THR A 108 -6.70 -41.76 11.58
N SER A 109 -5.86 -40.76 11.30
CA SER A 109 -6.12 -39.66 10.36
C SER A 109 -5.91 -40.00 8.87
N LEU A 110 -5.76 -41.30 8.57
CA LEU A 110 -5.48 -41.82 7.23
C LEU A 110 -6.73 -42.47 6.63
N SER A 111 -6.90 -42.30 5.32
CA SER A 111 -7.96 -42.97 4.55
C SER A 111 -7.76 -44.48 4.49
N ASP A 112 -8.81 -45.17 4.04
CA ASP A 112 -8.73 -46.58 3.69
C ASP A 112 -7.59 -46.87 2.69
N PRO A 113 -6.93 -48.04 2.81
CA PRO A 113 -5.77 -48.38 2.00
C PRO A 113 -6.14 -48.60 0.53
N THR A 114 -5.44 -47.90 -0.37
CA THR A 114 -5.57 -48.07 -1.82
C THR A 114 -4.27 -48.65 -2.39
N PHE A 115 -4.34 -49.77 -3.11
CA PHE A 115 -3.15 -50.44 -3.65
C PHE A 115 -2.87 -50.00 -5.09
N VAL A 116 -1.70 -49.39 -5.32
CA VAL A 116 -1.29 -48.86 -6.63
C VAL A 116 -0.06 -49.63 -7.14
N PRO A 117 -0.04 -50.08 -8.42
CA PRO A 117 1.10 -50.80 -8.98
C PRO A 117 2.36 -49.92 -9.04
N ILE A 118 3.48 -50.46 -8.56
CA ILE A 118 4.79 -49.81 -8.58
C ILE A 118 5.37 -49.94 -9.99
N LYS A 119 5.55 -48.81 -10.67
CA LYS A 119 6.27 -48.75 -11.94
C LYS A 119 7.77 -48.75 -11.66
N PHE A 120 8.39 -49.92 -11.70
CA PHE A 120 9.84 -50.00 -11.77
C PHE A 120 10.27 -49.54 -13.17
N PRO A 121 11.30 -48.68 -13.30
CA PRO A 121 11.91 -48.46 -14.60
C PRO A 121 12.36 -49.82 -15.13
N GLU A 122 12.03 -50.14 -16.38
CA GLU A 122 12.45 -51.36 -17.08
C GLU A 122 13.97 -51.36 -17.24
N ARG A 123 14.69 -51.58 -16.13
CA ARG A 123 16.08 -51.99 -16.19
C ARG A 123 16.02 -53.46 -16.56
N ASN A 124 16.30 -53.74 -17.83
CA ASN A 124 16.52 -55.08 -18.38
C ASN A 124 17.01 -56.02 -17.28
N GLU A 125 16.27 -57.11 -17.08
CA GLU A 125 16.66 -58.26 -16.26
C GLU A 125 17.96 -58.86 -16.82
N ARG A 126 19.09 -58.20 -16.60
CA ARG A 126 20.39 -58.86 -16.59
C ARG A 126 20.69 -59.11 -15.13
N ASN A 127 20.41 -60.34 -14.73
CA ASN A 127 20.99 -60.99 -13.57
C ASN A 127 22.42 -60.47 -13.39
N SER A 128 22.65 -59.66 -12.34
CA SER A 128 24.00 -59.41 -11.87
C SER A 128 24.43 -60.69 -11.15
N GLY A 129 24.78 -61.70 -11.95
CA GLY A 129 25.38 -62.93 -11.48
C GLY A 129 26.78 -62.61 -10.98
N THR A 130 26.93 -62.47 -9.66
CA THR A 130 28.16 -62.89 -9.01
C THR A 130 28.03 -64.39 -8.81
N GLU A 131 28.41 -65.14 -9.83
CA GLU A 131 28.59 -66.60 -9.75
C GLU A 131 29.76 -66.88 -8.81
N SER A 132 29.42 -67.08 -7.55
CA SER A 132 30.29 -67.72 -6.58
C SER A 132 29.54 -68.96 -6.12
N ASP A 133 30.03 -70.10 -6.61
CA ASP A 133 29.69 -71.43 -6.14
C ASP A 133 29.84 -71.48 -4.62
N ASP A 134 28.71 -71.43 -3.91
CA ASP A 134 28.56 -72.25 -2.72
C ASP A 134 27.08 -72.57 -2.49
N SER A 135 26.84 -73.80 -2.08
CA SER A 135 25.53 -74.41 -1.96
C SER A 135 24.77 -73.81 -0.78
N SER A 136 24.08 -72.70 -0.99
CA SER A 136 23.01 -72.25 -0.10
C SER A 136 21.90 -71.60 -0.92
N VAL A 137 20.68 -72.13 -0.74
CA VAL A 137 19.43 -71.77 -1.43
C VAL A 137 19.35 -70.27 -1.70
N GLN A 138 19.37 -69.89 -2.98
CA GLN A 138 19.26 -68.52 -3.46
C GLN A 138 17.91 -67.94 -2.98
N ARG A 139 17.89 -67.34 -1.79
CA ARG A 139 16.71 -66.64 -1.26
C ARG A 139 16.56 -65.32 -2.04
N SER A 140 15.97 -65.40 -3.22
CA SER A 140 15.53 -64.21 -3.93
C SER A 140 14.33 -63.61 -3.18
N VAL A 141 14.49 -62.41 -2.63
CA VAL A 141 13.39 -61.69 -1.97
C VAL A 141 12.48 -61.11 -3.05
N ARG A 142 11.28 -61.69 -3.22
CA ARG A 142 10.26 -61.17 -4.14
C ARG A 142 9.47 -60.08 -3.44
N PHE A 143 9.67 -58.83 -3.83
CA PHE A 143 8.89 -57.71 -3.33
C PHE A 143 7.49 -57.68 -3.97
N SER A 144 6.49 -57.23 -3.21
CA SER A 144 5.15 -56.94 -3.74
C SER A 144 5.25 -55.87 -4.82
N LYS A 145 4.56 -56.08 -5.95
CA LYS A 145 4.48 -55.09 -7.05
C LYS A 145 3.41 -54.02 -6.81
N LEU A 146 2.73 -54.07 -5.66
CA LEU A 146 1.71 -53.12 -5.23
C LEU A 146 2.23 -52.31 -4.05
N ALA A 147 2.15 -50.99 -4.14
CA ALA A 147 2.35 -50.08 -3.03
C ALA A 147 1.00 -49.77 -2.38
N GLU A 148 0.93 -49.89 -1.06
CA GLU A 148 -0.20 -49.38 -0.30
C GLU A 148 -0.08 -47.86 -0.19
N VAL A 149 -1.11 -47.14 -0.63
CA VAL A 149 -1.20 -45.69 -0.55
C VAL A 149 -2.39 -45.36 0.33
N ARG A 150 -2.14 -44.63 1.42
CA ARG A 150 -3.18 -44.03 2.26
C ARG A 150 -3.15 -42.53 2.07
N HIS A 151 -4.31 -41.92 1.87
CA HIS A 151 -4.44 -40.48 1.77
C HIS A 151 -4.59 -39.90 3.17
N MET A 152 -3.82 -38.87 3.46
CA MET A 152 -3.96 -38.07 4.66
C MET A 152 -4.92 -36.91 4.41
N SER A 153 -5.51 -36.35 5.47
CA SER A 153 -6.35 -35.15 5.37
C SER A 153 -5.56 -33.97 4.77
N GLU A 154 -6.24 -32.99 4.18
CA GLU A 154 -5.56 -31.83 3.60
C GLU A 154 -4.79 -30.99 4.63
N SER A 155 -5.22 -30.99 5.90
CA SER A 155 -4.53 -30.30 7.00
C SER A 155 -3.22 -31.01 7.30
N ASP A 156 -3.28 -32.31 7.55
CA ASP A 156 -2.12 -33.12 7.92
C ASP A 156 -1.13 -33.18 6.75
N ALA A 157 -1.63 -33.22 5.51
CA ALA A 157 -0.81 -33.20 4.29
C ALA A 157 0.04 -31.94 4.21
N LYS A 158 -0.55 -30.79 4.53
CA LYS A 158 0.14 -29.49 4.53
C LYS A 158 1.18 -29.44 5.65
N GLU A 159 0.84 -29.91 6.83
CA GLU A 159 1.77 -29.95 7.96
C GLU A 159 2.97 -30.87 7.69
N ALA A 160 2.73 -32.09 7.19
CA ALA A 160 3.80 -33.01 6.82
C ALA A 160 4.65 -32.48 5.65
N LEU A 161 4.05 -31.72 4.72
CA LEU A 161 4.80 -31.02 3.67
C LEU A 161 5.71 -29.94 4.28
N LEU A 162 5.18 -29.10 5.16
CA LEU A 162 5.93 -28.04 5.84
C LEU A 162 7.08 -28.61 6.66
N ALA A 163 6.87 -29.72 7.36
CA ALA A 163 7.90 -30.43 8.13
C ALA A 163 9.03 -31.01 7.25
N ARG A 164 8.77 -31.28 5.97
CA ARG A 164 9.77 -31.78 5.00
C ARG A 164 10.54 -30.66 4.29
N LEU A 165 10.15 -29.40 4.48
CA LEU A 165 10.87 -28.27 3.89
C LEU A 165 12.20 -28.02 4.60
N SER A 166 13.18 -27.49 3.87
CA SER A 166 14.41 -26.97 4.49
C SER A 166 14.06 -25.83 5.44
N TYR A 167 14.87 -25.59 6.48
CA TYR A 167 14.62 -24.54 7.47
C TYR A 167 14.31 -23.16 6.84
N GLN A 168 15.09 -22.78 5.82
CA GLN A 168 14.87 -21.53 5.08
C GLN A 168 13.54 -21.53 4.30
N ALA A 169 13.11 -22.67 3.77
CA ALA A 169 11.83 -22.79 3.07
C ALA A 169 10.64 -22.88 4.05
N SER A 170 10.80 -23.52 5.21
CA SER A 170 9.75 -23.59 6.23
C SER A 170 9.46 -22.22 6.85
N VAL A 171 10.50 -21.42 7.13
CA VAL A 171 10.33 -20.04 7.60
C VAL A 171 9.61 -19.17 6.56
N ARG A 172 9.94 -19.31 5.27
CA ARG A 172 9.23 -18.57 4.21
C ARG A 172 7.77 -18.99 4.09
N ALA A 173 7.51 -20.29 4.17
CA ALA A 173 6.17 -20.84 4.09
C ALA A 173 5.32 -20.43 5.31
N SER A 174 5.91 -20.42 6.51
CA SER A 174 5.23 -19.95 7.73
C SER A 174 4.93 -18.45 7.68
N ASP A 175 5.86 -17.62 7.18
CA ASP A 175 5.60 -16.19 6.99
C ASP A 175 4.53 -15.91 5.93
N ALA A 176 4.51 -16.67 4.84
CA ALA A 176 3.47 -16.56 3.81
C ALA A 176 2.10 -16.99 4.36
N ALA A 177 2.06 -18.07 5.15
CA ALA A 177 0.84 -18.53 5.81
C ALA A 177 0.33 -17.51 6.85
N ARG A 178 1.23 -16.93 7.66
CA ARG A 178 0.91 -15.85 8.60
C ARG A 178 0.31 -14.64 7.89
N ARG A 179 0.91 -14.21 6.77
CA ARG A 179 0.39 -13.12 5.95
C ARG A 179 -1.00 -13.44 5.38
N ALA A 180 -1.21 -14.67 4.91
CA ALA A 180 -2.52 -15.10 4.42
C ALA A 180 -3.58 -15.16 5.53
N ALA A 181 -3.21 -15.56 6.75
CA ALA A 181 -4.12 -15.60 7.91
C ALA A 181 -4.51 -14.19 8.41
N CYS A 182 -3.60 -13.22 8.30
CA CYS A 182 -3.86 -11.82 8.67
C CYS A 182 -4.65 -11.02 7.61
N LYS A 183 -4.99 -11.63 6.46
CA LYS A 183 -5.72 -10.98 5.38
C LYS A 183 -7.18 -10.72 5.76
N LEU A 184 -7.70 -9.55 5.40
CA LEU A 184 -9.08 -9.16 5.70
C LEU A 184 -10.06 -9.99 4.87
N SER A 185 -11.14 -10.45 5.51
CA SER A 185 -12.24 -11.11 4.82
C SER A 185 -12.92 -10.15 3.84
N ILE A 186 -13.50 -10.70 2.78
CA ILE A 186 -14.16 -9.94 1.70
C ILE A 186 -15.25 -9.02 2.27
N ASP A 187 -16.03 -9.49 3.25
CA ASP A 187 -17.06 -8.68 3.90
C ASP A 187 -16.50 -7.45 4.62
N LYS A 188 -15.34 -7.62 5.27
CA LYS A 188 -14.64 -6.50 5.92
C LYS A 188 -14.12 -5.53 4.87
N VAL A 189 -13.52 -6.03 3.78
CA VAL A 189 -13.05 -5.19 2.67
C VAL A 189 -14.21 -4.41 2.03
N ALA A 190 -15.35 -5.05 1.78
CA ALA A 190 -16.55 -4.40 1.25
C ALA A 190 -17.08 -3.30 2.19
N LYS A 191 -17.14 -3.56 3.51
CA LYS A 191 -17.54 -2.53 4.49
C LYS A 191 -16.58 -1.33 4.50
N ILE A 192 -15.28 -1.57 4.36
CA ILE A 192 -14.27 -0.50 4.29
C ILE A 192 -14.41 0.27 2.97
N ALA A 193 -14.60 -0.43 1.85
CA ALA A 193 -14.80 0.16 0.53
C ALA A 193 -16.07 1.03 0.47
N LEU A 194 -17.16 0.64 1.14
CA LEU A 194 -18.38 1.44 1.21
C LEU A 194 -18.15 2.75 1.97
N MET A 195 -17.47 2.69 3.12
CA MET A 195 -17.09 3.89 3.88
C MET A 195 -16.18 4.80 3.05
N PHE A 196 -15.18 4.22 2.36
CA PHE A 196 -14.28 4.93 1.48
C PHE A 196 -15.02 5.62 0.33
N CYS A 197 -15.93 4.92 -0.34
CA CYS A 197 -16.69 5.44 -1.47
C CYS A 197 -17.42 6.75 -1.14
N LEU A 198 -18.04 6.83 0.04
CA LEU A 198 -18.77 8.03 0.47
C LEU A 198 -17.83 9.20 0.76
N LEU A 199 -16.76 8.98 1.53
CA LEU A 199 -15.80 10.05 1.86
C LEU A 199 -15.04 10.52 0.61
N TRP A 200 -14.61 9.59 -0.24
CA TRP A 200 -13.95 9.86 -1.50
C TRP A 200 -14.83 10.71 -2.40
N PHE A 201 -16.10 10.36 -2.54
CA PHE A 201 -17.02 11.12 -3.38
C PHE A 201 -17.25 12.54 -2.84
N VAL A 202 -17.48 12.69 -1.53
CA VAL A 202 -17.67 14.01 -0.92
C VAL A 202 -16.43 14.89 -1.14
N ALA A 203 -15.22 14.35 -0.95
CA ALA A 203 -13.98 15.08 -1.17
C ALA A 203 -13.83 15.51 -2.65
N ASN A 204 -14.03 14.60 -3.59
CA ASN A 204 -13.90 14.90 -5.02
C ASN A 204 -14.99 15.85 -5.53
N TYR A 205 -16.23 15.67 -5.09
CA TYR A 205 -17.34 16.54 -5.48
C TYR A 205 -17.15 17.97 -4.96
N THR A 206 -16.82 18.12 -3.67
CA THR A 206 -16.57 19.45 -3.09
C THR A 206 -15.35 20.14 -3.71
N PHE A 207 -14.33 19.39 -4.13
CA PHE A 207 -13.20 19.94 -4.90
C PHE A 207 -13.61 20.41 -6.29
N GLN A 208 -14.37 19.60 -7.03
CA GLN A 208 -14.89 19.97 -8.35
C GLN A 208 -15.81 21.20 -8.26
N ALA A 209 -16.66 21.26 -7.24
CA ALA A 209 -17.50 22.43 -6.97
C ALA A 209 -16.69 23.67 -6.56
N ALA A 210 -15.54 23.50 -5.91
CA ALA A 210 -14.62 24.61 -5.64
C ALA A 210 -14.02 25.17 -6.93
N LEU A 211 -13.68 24.31 -7.90
CA LEU A 211 -13.11 24.73 -9.19
C LEU A 211 -14.12 25.46 -10.10
N SER A 212 -15.43 25.25 -9.93
CA SER A 212 -16.43 26.02 -10.69
C SER A 212 -16.65 27.42 -10.12
N GLU A 213 -16.44 27.60 -8.81
CA GLU A 213 -16.69 28.87 -8.10
C GLU A 213 -15.43 29.72 -7.91
N THR A 214 -14.24 29.11 -8.02
CA THR A 214 -12.95 29.76 -7.73
C THR A 214 -11.89 29.44 -8.74
N GLU A 215 -10.86 30.27 -8.76
CA GLU A 215 -9.69 30.05 -9.61
C GLU A 215 -8.96 28.77 -9.20
N SER A 216 -8.52 28.00 -10.20
CA SER A 216 -7.91 26.67 -10.00
C SER A 216 -6.70 26.72 -9.07
N ALA A 217 -5.90 27.79 -9.13
CA ALA A 217 -4.74 27.96 -8.29
C ALA A 217 -5.13 28.17 -6.80
N VAL A 218 -6.18 28.93 -6.49
CA VAL A 218 -6.67 29.11 -5.10
C VAL A 218 -7.26 27.81 -4.54
N ALA A 219 -8.09 27.12 -5.32
CA ALA A 219 -8.68 25.84 -4.92
C ALA A 219 -7.60 24.79 -4.64
N THR A 220 -6.55 24.75 -5.47
CA THR A 220 -5.44 23.80 -5.30
C THR A 220 -4.54 24.16 -4.13
N ALA A 221 -4.28 25.46 -3.91
CA ALA A 221 -3.55 25.95 -2.74
C ALA A 221 -4.27 25.61 -1.42
N LEU A 222 -5.60 25.70 -1.39
CA LEU A 222 -6.38 25.28 -0.23
C LEU A 222 -6.48 23.77 -0.11
N SER A 223 -6.58 23.03 -1.23
CA SER A 223 -6.62 21.57 -1.21
C SER A 223 -5.31 20.95 -0.72
N SER A 224 -4.16 21.61 -0.90
CA SER A 224 -2.88 21.11 -0.40
C SER A 224 -2.79 21.10 1.13
N SER A 225 -3.66 21.85 1.82
CA SER A 225 -3.81 21.79 3.28
C SER A 225 -4.22 20.39 3.78
N SER A 226 -4.67 19.49 2.89
CA SER A 226 -4.88 18.07 3.17
C SER A 226 -3.64 17.39 3.76
N SER A 227 -2.43 17.81 3.38
CA SER A 227 -1.16 17.35 3.99
C SER A 227 -1.05 17.69 5.48
N LEU A 228 -1.46 18.92 5.87
CA LEU A 228 -1.52 19.33 7.28
C LEU A 228 -2.58 18.53 8.04
N PHE A 229 -3.78 18.39 7.47
CA PHE A 229 -4.84 17.60 8.08
C PHE A 229 -4.45 16.13 8.22
N THR A 230 -3.73 15.57 7.24
CA THR A 230 -3.21 14.21 7.28
C THR A 230 -2.21 14.04 8.42
N LEU A 231 -1.29 14.99 8.60
CA LEU A 231 -0.34 14.99 9.71
C LEU A 231 -1.08 15.08 11.06
N LEU A 232 -2.04 15.99 11.19
CA LEU A 232 -2.82 16.18 12.43
C LEU A 232 -3.65 14.95 12.78
N LEU A 233 -4.39 14.39 11.82
CA LEU A 233 -5.22 13.21 12.02
C LEU A 233 -4.36 11.96 12.27
N SER A 234 -3.20 11.85 11.64
CA SER A 234 -2.23 10.77 11.91
C SER A 234 -1.63 10.88 13.31
N ALA A 235 -1.49 12.09 13.85
CA ALA A 235 -1.07 12.30 15.24
C ALA A 235 -2.15 11.86 16.25
N ILE A 236 -3.42 12.14 15.96
CA ILE A 236 -4.56 11.77 16.81
C ILE A 236 -4.84 10.26 16.72
N PHE A 237 -4.72 9.70 15.52
CA PHE A 237 -5.01 8.31 15.21
C PHE A 237 -3.78 7.61 14.60
N PRO A 238 -2.75 7.32 15.41
CA PRO A 238 -1.52 6.71 14.91
C PRO A 238 -1.81 5.32 14.33
N SER A 239 -1.54 5.16 13.03
CA SER A 239 -1.67 3.91 12.27
C SER A 239 -0.32 3.19 12.15
N SER A 240 0.75 3.93 11.84
CA SER A 240 2.10 3.40 11.62
C SER A 240 3.16 4.25 12.30
N LEU A 241 4.32 3.65 12.61
CA LEU A 241 5.49 4.34 13.18
C LEU A 241 5.93 5.52 12.30
N GLY A 242 5.84 5.37 10.97
CA GLY A 242 6.16 6.43 10.00
C GLY A 242 5.19 7.61 10.00
N ASP A 243 3.98 7.44 10.54
CA ASP A 243 2.92 8.46 10.56
C ASP A 243 2.89 9.24 11.91
N ARG A 244 3.82 8.97 12.83
CA ARG A 244 3.96 9.72 14.09
C ARG A 244 4.25 11.19 13.85
N PHE A 245 3.69 12.02 14.73
CA PHE A 245 3.93 13.46 14.74
C PHE A 245 5.40 13.77 15.02
N SER A 246 5.98 14.66 14.23
CA SER A 246 7.31 15.23 14.43
C SER A 246 7.29 16.70 14.02
N LEU A 247 7.97 17.56 14.78
CA LEU A 247 8.11 18.98 14.42
C LEU A 247 8.79 19.17 13.07
N SER A 248 9.72 18.29 12.72
CA SER A 248 10.43 18.36 11.44
C SER A 248 9.47 18.06 10.28
N LYS A 249 8.54 17.12 10.44
CA LYS A 249 7.46 16.86 9.46
C LYS A 249 6.56 18.07 9.32
N LEU A 250 6.17 18.69 10.43
CA LEU A 250 5.31 19.88 10.42
C LEU A 250 5.96 21.05 9.66
N VAL A 251 7.23 21.33 9.94
CA VAL A 251 7.98 22.39 9.23
C VAL A 251 8.07 22.08 7.74
N ALA A 252 8.35 20.83 7.36
CA ALA A 252 8.39 20.45 5.95
C ALA A 252 7.03 20.70 5.24
N VAL A 253 5.91 20.36 5.89
CA VAL A 253 4.58 20.63 5.32
C VAL A 253 4.33 22.13 5.16
N PHE A 254 4.70 22.95 6.14
CA PHE A 254 4.61 24.41 5.99
C PHE A 254 5.45 24.93 4.83
N VAL A 255 6.68 24.42 4.66
CA VAL A 255 7.54 24.78 3.52
C VAL A 255 6.88 24.41 2.18
N SER A 256 6.24 23.23 2.08
CA SER A 256 5.50 22.86 0.85
C SER A 256 4.31 23.77 0.57
N ILE A 257 3.53 24.12 1.59
CA ILE A 257 2.36 25.00 1.44
C ILE A 257 2.80 26.42 1.09
N CYS A 258 3.87 26.93 1.70
CA CYS A 258 4.46 28.22 1.32
C CYS A 258 4.89 28.21 -0.15
N GLY A 259 5.60 27.18 -0.61
CA GLY A 259 5.99 27.04 -2.02
C GLY A 259 4.78 27.07 -2.96
N LEU A 260 3.71 26.35 -2.61
CA LEU A 260 2.49 26.33 -3.38
C LEU A 260 1.74 27.68 -3.38
N ILE A 261 1.70 28.38 -2.24
CA ILE A 261 1.11 29.73 -2.17
C ILE A 261 1.91 30.68 -3.08
N LEU A 262 3.24 30.62 -3.10
CA LEU A 262 4.04 31.41 -4.04
C LEU A 262 3.69 31.12 -5.50
N VAL A 263 3.58 29.84 -5.86
CA VAL A 263 3.14 29.41 -7.20
C VAL A 263 1.73 29.91 -7.52
N SER A 264 0.81 29.82 -6.56
CA SER A 264 -0.56 30.30 -6.74
C SER A 264 -0.59 31.80 -6.94
N LEU A 265 0.19 32.58 -6.18
CA LEU A 265 0.25 34.04 -6.30
C LEU A 265 0.84 34.50 -7.63
N SER A 266 1.73 33.73 -8.26
CA SER A 266 2.23 34.04 -9.60
C SER A 266 1.22 33.82 -10.72
N ASP A 267 0.20 33.00 -10.48
CA ASP A 267 -0.91 32.74 -11.42
C ASP A 267 -2.05 33.77 -11.27
N MET A 268 -2.22 34.34 -10.05
CA MET A 268 -3.31 35.27 -9.75
C MET A 268 -3.21 36.60 -10.49
N SER A 269 -4.23 36.91 -11.29
CA SER A 269 -4.54 38.29 -11.71
C SER A 269 -5.54 38.92 -10.72
N THR A 270 -5.04 39.36 -9.56
CA THR A 270 -5.68 40.29 -8.60
C THR A 270 -7.21 40.21 -8.43
N LYS A 271 -7.73 39.14 -7.81
CA LYS A 271 -9.07 39.15 -7.16
C LYS A 271 -9.02 38.51 -5.77
N VAL A 272 -8.77 39.33 -4.76
CA VAL A 272 -8.77 38.93 -3.34
C VAL A 272 -10.20 39.06 -2.78
N GLN A 273 -11.10 38.19 -3.23
CA GLN A 273 -12.32 37.90 -2.50
C GLN A 273 -12.28 36.43 -2.15
N VAL A 274 -12.51 36.09 -0.88
CA VAL A 274 -12.56 34.69 -0.42
C VAL A 274 -13.90 34.15 -0.90
N PRO A 275 -13.95 33.36 -1.99
CA PRO A 275 -15.22 32.94 -2.57
C PRO A 275 -15.74 31.74 -1.78
N PHE A 276 -17.02 31.42 -1.94
CA PHE A 276 -17.62 30.23 -1.35
C PHE A 276 -16.83 28.94 -1.67
N GLY A 277 -16.21 28.84 -2.86
CA GLY A 277 -15.38 27.69 -3.21
C GLY A 277 -14.04 27.57 -2.45
N ALA A 278 -13.56 28.62 -1.78
CA ALA A 278 -12.43 28.48 -0.84
C ALA A 278 -12.84 27.60 0.36
N ILE A 279 -14.07 27.74 0.85
CA ILE A 279 -14.59 26.90 1.93
C ILE A 279 -14.78 25.46 1.43
N LEU A 280 -15.33 25.29 0.22
CA LEU A 280 -15.52 23.96 -0.39
C LEU A 280 -14.20 23.22 -0.61
N SER A 281 -13.15 23.89 -1.05
CA SER A 281 -11.82 23.28 -1.20
C SER A 281 -11.19 22.87 0.12
N LEU A 282 -11.39 23.65 1.20
CA LEU A 282 -10.95 23.26 2.54
C LEU A 282 -11.73 22.04 3.07
N ILE A 283 -13.05 21.99 2.83
CA ILE A 283 -13.89 20.83 3.16
C ILE A 283 -13.38 19.59 2.42
N SER A 284 -13.09 19.71 1.13
CA SER A 284 -12.49 18.62 0.35
C SER A 284 -11.17 18.15 0.95
N ALA A 285 -10.27 19.08 1.25
CA ALA A 285 -8.96 18.78 1.84
C ALA A 285 -9.07 17.98 3.15
N PHE A 286 -10.05 18.34 3.99
CA PHE A 286 -10.33 17.66 5.24
C PHE A 286 -10.89 16.24 5.02
N PHE A 287 -11.90 16.08 4.16
CA PHE A 287 -12.44 14.75 3.84
C PHE A 287 -11.41 13.85 3.15
N TYR A 288 -10.54 14.44 2.33
CA TYR A 288 -9.42 13.77 1.68
C TYR A 288 -8.45 13.18 2.73
N ALA A 289 -7.98 14.02 3.65
CA ALA A 289 -7.11 13.60 4.74
C ALA A 289 -7.79 12.57 5.66
N CYS A 290 -9.06 12.77 5.99
CA CYS A 290 -9.85 11.85 6.81
C CYS A 290 -9.90 10.45 6.19
N TYR A 291 -10.26 10.32 4.90
CA TYR A 291 -10.34 9.00 4.29
C TYR A 291 -8.97 8.33 4.24
N LEU A 292 -7.90 9.09 3.94
CA LEU A 292 -6.57 8.52 3.75
C LEU A 292 -6.04 7.94 5.08
N VAL A 293 -6.17 8.70 6.17
CA VAL A 293 -5.75 8.25 7.50
C VAL A 293 -6.62 7.10 8.01
N LEU A 294 -7.94 7.14 7.79
CA LEU A 294 -8.84 6.05 8.16
C LEU A 294 -8.55 4.77 7.38
N LEU A 295 -8.24 4.87 6.09
CA LEU A 295 -7.86 3.74 5.25
C LEU A 295 -6.55 3.13 5.75
N ARG A 296 -5.54 3.98 5.99
CA ARG A 296 -4.24 3.54 6.53
C ARG A 296 -4.36 2.88 7.89
N ARG A 297 -5.26 3.38 8.76
CA ARG A 297 -5.49 2.80 10.09
C ARG A 297 -6.23 1.46 10.05
N LYS A 298 -7.12 1.26 9.07
CA LYS A 298 -7.80 -0.03 8.91
C LYS A 298 -6.93 -1.05 8.18
N VAL A 299 -5.98 -0.59 7.37
CA VAL A 299 -5.10 -1.41 6.53
C VAL A 299 -3.65 -0.96 6.70
N ASP A 300 -2.98 -1.51 7.71
CA ASP A 300 -1.61 -1.09 8.06
C ASP A 300 -0.56 -1.60 7.05
N HIS A 301 -0.82 -2.76 6.43
CA HIS A 301 0.06 -3.41 5.46
C HIS A 301 -0.69 -3.75 4.17
N GLU A 302 -0.01 -3.63 3.04
CA GLU A 302 -0.53 -4.02 1.72
C GLU A 302 -1.02 -5.47 1.69
N ASP A 303 -0.35 -6.38 2.41
CA ASP A 303 -0.72 -7.79 2.48
C ASP A 303 -2.08 -8.05 3.16
N LYS A 304 -2.56 -7.10 3.99
CA LYS A 304 -3.84 -7.27 4.70
C LYS A 304 -5.05 -7.12 3.77
N MET A 305 -4.90 -6.45 2.62
CA MET A 305 -6.02 -6.14 1.73
C MET A 305 -5.60 -6.18 0.27
N ASP A 306 -6.32 -6.95 -0.54
CA ASP A 306 -6.15 -6.89 -1.99
C ASP A 306 -6.65 -5.55 -2.52
N ILE A 307 -5.70 -4.69 -2.91
CA ILE A 307 -5.98 -3.36 -3.46
C ILE A 307 -6.96 -3.42 -4.65
N PRO A 308 -6.81 -4.34 -5.64
CA PRO A 308 -7.76 -4.42 -6.75
C PRO A 308 -9.18 -4.80 -6.33
N VAL A 309 -9.33 -5.74 -5.38
CA VAL A 309 -10.66 -6.14 -4.85
C VAL A 309 -11.31 -4.96 -4.14
N PHE A 310 -10.54 -4.24 -3.33
CA PHE A 310 -10.99 -3.05 -2.63
C PHE A 310 -11.52 -1.99 -3.60
N PHE A 311 -10.72 -1.56 -4.58
CA PHE A 311 -11.17 -0.59 -5.59
C PHE A 311 -12.32 -1.13 -6.44
N GLY A 312 -12.34 -2.44 -6.72
CA GLY A 312 -13.45 -3.12 -7.35
C GLY A 312 -14.79 -2.87 -6.65
N PHE A 313 -14.83 -3.05 -5.32
CA PHE A 313 -16.01 -2.74 -4.51
C PHE A 313 -16.32 -1.25 -4.48
N VAL A 314 -15.31 -0.37 -4.42
CA VAL A 314 -15.52 1.09 -4.51
C VAL A 314 -16.22 1.46 -5.82
N GLY A 315 -15.77 0.92 -6.95
CA GLY A 315 -16.40 1.15 -8.25
C GLY A 315 -17.82 0.59 -8.33
N LEU A 316 -18.07 -0.58 -7.75
CA LEU A 316 -19.40 -1.18 -7.67
C LEU A 316 -20.36 -0.33 -6.84
N PHE A 317 -19.95 0.09 -5.64
CA PHE A 317 -20.77 0.99 -4.82
C PHE A 317 -20.98 2.33 -5.49
N ASN A 318 -19.97 2.85 -6.19
CA ASN A 318 -20.13 4.07 -6.96
C ASN A 318 -21.21 3.93 -8.05
N LEU A 319 -21.14 2.86 -8.82
CA LEU A 319 -22.11 2.56 -9.86
C LEU A 319 -23.54 2.45 -9.30
N LEU A 320 -23.71 1.77 -8.15
CA LEU A 320 -25.01 1.49 -7.54
C LEU A 320 -25.61 2.65 -6.74
N LEU A 321 -24.79 3.44 -6.04
CA LEU A 321 -25.28 4.46 -5.11
C LEU A 321 -25.34 5.86 -5.72
N LEU A 322 -24.49 6.17 -6.71
CA LEU A 322 -24.32 7.54 -7.18
C LEU A 322 -25.04 7.87 -8.49
N TRP A 323 -25.65 6.88 -9.15
CA TRP A 323 -26.49 7.14 -10.32
C TRP A 323 -27.70 8.07 -10.06
N PRO A 324 -28.36 8.13 -8.87
CA PRO A 324 -29.48 9.03 -8.65
C PRO A 324 -29.08 10.51 -8.74
N MET A 325 -27.79 10.82 -8.54
CA MET A 325 -27.27 12.17 -8.63
C MET A 325 -27.37 12.74 -10.05
N PHE A 326 -27.38 11.90 -11.10
CA PHE A 326 -27.65 12.35 -12.47
C PHE A 326 -28.99 13.06 -12.61
N PHE A 327 -30.05 12.52 -11.99
CA PHE A 327 -31.36 13.16 -12.04
C PHE A 327 -31.35 14.48 -11.28
N LEU A 328 -30.70 14.50 -10.11
CA LEU A 328 -30.61 15.71 -9.31
C LEU A 328 -29.92 16.84 -10.10
N LEU A 329 -28.80 16.54 -10.76
CA LEU A 329 -28.05 17.49 -11.60
C LEU A 329 -28.80 17.91 -12.87
N HIS A 330 -29.58 17.00 -13.46
CA HIS A 330 -30.40 17.31 -14.62
C HIS A 330 -31.56 18.23 -14.27
N TYR A 331 -32.24 17.98 -13.15
CA TYR A 331 -33.34 18.82 -12.65
C TYR A 331 -32.86 20.17 -12.14
N THR A 332 -31.65 20.27 -11.59
CA THR A 332 -31.06 21.56 -11.21
C THR A 332 -30.45 22.31 -12.40
N HIS A 333 -30.50 21.76 -13.62
CA HIS A 333 -29.91 22.30 -14.85
C HIS A 333 -28.40 22.59 -14.75
N TRP A 334 -27.71 22.00 -13.77
CA TRP A 334 -26.25 22.16 -13.62
C TRP A 334 -25.49 21.38 -14.70
N GLU A 335 -25.99 20.20 -15.08
CA GLU A 335 -25.38 19.40 -16.15
C GLU A 335 -26.45 18.64 -16.94
N SER A 336 -26.73 19.08 -18.18
CA SER A 336 -27.61 18.33 -19.08
C SER A 336 -26.97 17.01 -19.50
N PHE A 337 -27.71 15.92 -19.40
CA PHE A 337 -27.25 14.60 -19.84
C PHE A 337 -27.23 14.52 -21.36
N GLU A 338 -26.04 14.35 -21.93
CA GLU A 338 -25.82 14.18 -23.36
C GLU A 338 -24.91 12.96 -23.59
N TRP A 339 -25.26 12.17 -24.60
CA TRP A 339 -24.47 10.98 -24.95
C TRP A 339 -23.18 11.37 -25.68
N PRO A 340 -22.00 10.88 -25.23
CA PRO A 340 -20.76 11.19 -25.91
C PRO A 340 -20.67 10.56 -27.30
N ASN A 341 -19.94 11.20 -28.19
CA ASN A 341 -19.60 10.69 -29.51
C ASN A 341 -18.54 9.56 -29.41
N LYS A 342 -18.38 8.74 -30.46
CA LYS A 342 -17.44 7.60 -30.46
C LYS A 342 -16.00 8.01 -30.11
N HIS A 343 -15.51 9.13 -30.63
CA HIS A 343 -14.18 9.66 -30.30
C HIS A 343 -14.08 10.15 -28.85
N GLN A 344 -15.13 10.79 -28.33
CA GLN A 344 -15.17 11.24 -26.93
C GLN A 344 -15.14 10.03 -25.99
N TRP A 345 -15.91 8.99 -26.30
CA TRP A 345 -15.91 7.72 -25.57
C TRP A 345 -14.52 7.09 -25.50
N THR A 346 -13.80 7.01 -26.63
CA THR A 346 -12.46 6.40 -26.63
C THR A 346 -11.49 7.14 -25.72
N PHE A 347 -11.47 8.48 -25.79
CA PHE A 347 -10.59 9.27 -24.92
C PHE A 347 -11.00 9.17 -23.45
N LEU A 348 -12.30 9.17 -23.17
CA LEU A 348 -12.81 9.10 -21.79
C LEU A 348 -12.54 7.72 -21.17
N ILE A 349 -12.66 6.63 -21.94
CA ILE A 349 -12.28 5.28 -21.50
C ILE A 349 -10.78 5.16 -21.28
N ILE A 350 -9.94 5.62 -22.20
CA ILE A 350 -8.48 5.56 -22.04
C ILE A 350 -8.04 6.36 -20.81
N ASN A 351 -8.56 7.58 -20.67
CA ASN A 351 -8.30 8.44 -19.53
C ASN A 351 -8.80 7.84 -18.22
N GLY A 352 -9.96 7.17 -18.24
CA GLY A 352 -10.47 6.43 -17.09
C GLY A 352 -9.58 5.24 -16.71
N LEU A 353 -9.24 4.37 -17.66
CA LEU A 353 -8.43 3.19 -17.38
C LEU A 353 -7.02 3.55 -16.88
N VAL A 354 -6.32 4.42 -17.60
CA VAL A 354 -4.91 4.74 -17.28
C VAL A 354 -4.83 5.82 -16.20
N GLY A 355 -5.59 6.89 -16.35
CA GLY A 355 -5.50 8.09 -15.52
C GLY A 355 -6.32 8.06 -14.25
N THR A 356 -7.17 7.04 -14.04
CA THR A 356 -7.86 6.83 -12.75
C THR A 356 -7.74 5.40 -12.24
N VAL A 357 -8.12 4.39 -13.03
CA VAL A 357 -8.18 3.00 -12.55
C VAL A 357 -6.79 2.49 -12.18
N PHE A 358 -5.83 2.59 -13.11
CA PHE A 358 -4.46 2.14 -12.89
C PHE A 358 -3.68 3.06 -11.94
N SER A 359 -3.79 4.38 -12.13
CA SER A 359 -3.05 5.36 -11.32
C SER A 359 -3.43 5.30 -9.84
N GLU A 360 -4.70 5.13 -9.50
CA GLU A 360 -5.16 5.14 -8.09
C GLU A 360 -4.78 3.86 -7.35
N VAL A 361 -4.74 2.72 -8.05
CA VAL A 361 -4.19 1.47 -7.51
C VAL A 361 -2.71 1.62 -7.20
N LEU A 362 -1.94 2.17 -8.15
CA LEU A 362 -0.51 2.45 -7.93
C LEU A 362 -0.31 3.48 -6.83
N TRP A 363 -1.14 4.51 -6.77
CA TRP A 363 -1.06 5.55 -5.75
C TRP A 363 -1.26 4.97 -4.35
N LEU A 364 -2.31 4.17 -4.16
CA LEU A 364 -2.58 3.54 -2.87
C LEU A 364 -1.48 2.53 -2.51
N TRP A 365 -0.94 1.81 -3.50
CA TRP A 365 0.19 0.90 -3.29
C TRP A 365 1.45 1.67 -2.85
N GLY A 366 1.80 2.76 -3.53
CA GLY A 366 2.89 3.66 -3.16
C GLY A 366 2.70 4.28 -1.77
N CYS A 367 1.47 4.65 -1.42
CA CYS A 367 1.09 5.11 -0.08
C CYS A 367 1.32 4.03 0.99
N PHE A 368 1.02 2.76 0.70
CA PHE A 368 1.28 1.66 1.63
C PHE A 368 2.76 1.31 1.80
N LEU A 369 3.53 1.41 0.73
CA LEU A 369 4.98 1.21 0.73
C LEU A 369 5.72 2.32 1.50
N THR A 370 5.20 3.55 1.45
CA THR A 370 5.76 4.74 2.13
C THR A 370 4.93 5.11 3.37
N SER A 371 4.37 6.32 3.41
CA SER A 371 3.56 6.87 4.49
C SER A 371 2.45 7.75 3.92
N SER A 372 1.40 7.96 4.71
CA SER A 372 0.25 8.78 4.29
C SER A 372 0.67 10.23 4.04
N LEU A 373 1.64 10.71 4.84
CA LEU A 373 2.20 12.05 4.68
C LEU A 373 3.03 12.19 3.40
N ILE A 374 3.89 11.22 3.07
CA ILE A 374 4.67 11.25 1.82
C ILE A 374 3.73 11.27 0.62
N ALA A 375 2.69 10.43 0.62
CA ALA A 375 1.71 10.40 -0.46
C ALA A 375 1.04 11.76 -0.67
N THR A 376 0.58 12.43 0.40
CA THR A 376 -0.06 13.76 0.28
C THR A 376 0.89 14.88 -0.15
N VAL A 377 2.14 14.86 0.33
CA VAL A 377 3.16 15.82 -0.12
C VAL A 377 3.57 15.55 -1.57
N ALA A 378 3.63 14.28 -2.00
CA ALA A 378 3.90 13.91 -3.40
C ALA A 378 2.86 14.51 -4.35
N MET A 379 1.56 14.46 -4.00
CA MET A 379 0.52 15.08 -4.85
C MET A 379 0.78 16.55 -5.14
N SER A 380 1.36 17.29 -4.18
CA SER A 380 1.69 18.70 -4.41
C SER A 380 2.77 18.87 -5.49
N LEU A 381 3.64 17.88 -5.71
CA LEU A 381 4.64 17.88 -6.79
C LEU A 381 4.04 17.73 -8.18
N THR A 382 2.76 17.38 -8.31
CA THR A 382 2.09 17.33 -9.62
C THR A 382 2.16 18.69 -10.32
N ILE A 383 2.09 19.81 -9.59
CA ILE A 383 2.17 21.15 -10.18
C ILE A 383 3.56 21.46 -10.76
N PRO A 384 4.67 21.38 -10.00
CA PRO A 384 5.99 21.59 -10.59
C PRO A 384 6.33 20.55 -11.67
N MET A 385 5.80 19.33 -11.59
CA MET A 385 5.95 18.32 -12.66
C MET A 385 5.18 18.71 -13.93
N SER A 386 3.98 19.30 -13.81
CA SER A 386 3.26 19.82 -14.98
C SER A 386 4.00 20.98 -15.61
N MET A 387 4.52 21.90 -14.81
CA MET A 387 5.32 23.03 -15.31
C MET A 387 6.56 22.56 -16.05
N LEU A 388 7.26 21.56 -15.49
CA LEU A 388 8.41 20.97 -16.15
C LEU A 388 8.02 20.35 -17.50
N ALA A 389 6.87 19.68 -17.58
CA ALA A 389 6.34 19.16 -18.83
C ALA A 389 6.04 20.29 -19.82
N ASP A 390 5.37 21.36 -19.40
CA ASP A 390 5.01 22.51 -20.26
C ASP A 390 6.26 23.22 -20.82
N VAL A 391 7.30 23.42 -19.99
CA VAL A 391 8.57 24.00 -20.44
C VAL A 391 9.30 23.09 -21.44
N LEU A 392 9.25 21.77 -21.23
CA LEU A 392 9.95 20.80 -22.08
C LEU A 392 9.23 20.58 -23.42
N PHE A 393 7.90 20.45 -23.42
CA PHE A 393 7.11 20.09 -24.58
C PHE A 393 6.54 21.32 -25.33
N GLU A 394 6.04 22.32 -24.62
CA GLU A 394 5.38 23.49 -25.21
C GLU A 394 6.29 24.73 -25.33
N ARG A 395 7.50 24.68 -24.74
CA ARG A 395 8.50 25.78 -24.75
C ARG A 395 7.96 27.09 -24.17
N VAL A 396 7.03 27.02 -23.22
CA VAL A 396 6.44 28.21 -22.57
C VAL A 396 7.41 28.77 -21.52
N HIS A 397 7.53 30.10 -21.46
CA HIS A 397 8.35 30.79 -20.47
C HIS A 397 7.50 31.25 -19.27
N TYR A 398 7.74 30.66 -18.09
CA TYR A 398 7.13 31.08 -16.84
C TYR A 398 7.91 32.21 -16.15
N PRO A 399 7.25 33.11 -15.40
CA PRO A 399 7.94 34.11 -14.61
C PRO A 399 8.76 33.48 -13.47
N GLY A 400 9.83 34.16 -13.05
CA GLY A 400 10.77 33.67 -12.03
C GLY A 400 10.12 33.27 -10.70
N LEU A 401 8.96 33.85 -10.37
CA LEU A 401 8.21 33.55 -9.14
C LEU A 401 7.66 32.11 -9.11
N PHE A 402 7.30 31.54 -10.26
CA PHE A 402 6.88 30.13 -10.36
C PHE A 402 8.03 29.18 -10.00
N TYR A 403 9.22 29.43 -10.55
CA TYR A 403 10.42 28.65 -10.22
C TYR A 403 10.78 28.78 -8.74
N LEU A 404 10.68 29.99 -8.19
CA LEU A 404 10.93 30.23 -6.76
C LEU A 404 9.95 29.47 -5.85
N GLY A 405 8.69 29.32 -6.25
CA GLY A 405 7.70 28.53 -5.50
C GLY A 405 7.85 27.02 -5.66
N SER A 406 8.33 26.55 -6.82
CA SER A 406 8.56 25.12 -7.07
C SER A 406 9.68 24.51 -6.22
N LEU A 407 10.74 25.28 -5.93
CA LEU A 407 11.92 24.82 -5.19
C LEU A 407 11.58 24.38 -3.74
N PRO A 408 10.87 25.17 -2.91
CA PRO A 408 10.41 24.75 -1.60
C PRO A 408 9.55 23.48 -1.61
N MET A 409 8.74 23.26 -2.66
CA MET A 409 7.88 22.07 -2.76
C MET A 409 8.73 20.80 -2.93
N VAL A 410 9.71 20.83 -3.84
CA VAL A 410 10.67 19.72 -4.05
C VAL A 410 11.51 19.49 -2.80
N LEU A 411 12.02 20.56 -2.18
CA LEU A 411 12.80 20.48 -0.94
C LEU A 411 11.99 19.86 0.21
N SER A 412 10.71 20.21 0.34
CA SER A 412 9.83 19.62 1.34
C SER A 412 9.67 18.12 1.13
N PHE A 413 9.40 17.67 -0.10
CA PHE A 413 9.27 16.24 -0.41
C PHE A 413 10.53 15.45 -0.09
N ILE A 414 11.71 15.98 -0.46
CA ILE A 414 13.00 15.36 -0.13
C ILE A 414 13.19 15.30 1.39
N THR A 415 12.86 16.38 2.10
CA THR A 415 12.98 16.44 3.57
C THR A 415 12.09 15.42 4.26
N VAL A 416 10.81 15.33 3.87
CA VAL A 416 9.87 14.33 4.43
C VAL A 416 10.34 12.91 4.12
N THR A 417 10.90 12.69 2.93
CA THR A 417 11.46 11.40 2.53
C THR A 417 12.65 10.98 3.39
N ILE A 418 13.61 11.88 3.62
CA ILE A 418 14.76 11.64 4.49
C ILE A 418 14.29 11.37 5.92
N LEU A 419 13.30 12.12 6.40
CA LEU A 419 12.76 11.97 7.74
C LEU A 419 11.99 10.65 7.94
N ALA A 420 11.37 10.13 6.88
CA ALA A 420 10.79 8.79 6.89
C ALA A 420 11.85 7.68 6.87
N HIS A 421 13.04 7.94 6.34
CA HIS A 421 14.17 7.02 6.42
C HIS A 421 14.77 6.99 7.84
N TYR A 422 14.97 8.17 8.44
CA TYR A 422 15.53 8.35 9.79
C TYR A 422 14.43 8.57 10.84
N GLU A 423 13.64 7.54 11.11
CA GLU A 423 12.44 7.59 11.97
C GLU A 423 12.65 8.14 13.39
N ASN A 424 13.86 8.07 13.95
CA ASN A 424 14.16 8.49 15.33
C ASN A 424 14.84 9.86 15.43
N HIS A 425 15.13 10.55 14.32
CA HIS A 425 15.90 11.78 14.33
C HIS A 425 15.03 12.99 14.02
N ASP A 426 14.73 13.80 15.04
CA ASP A 426 13.98 15.05 14.89
C ASP A 426 14.91 16.27 14.91
N PRO A 427 15.54 16.64 13.77
CA PRO A 427 16.54 17.70 13.72
C PRO A 427 16.00 19.07 14.14
N VAL A 428 14.74 19.37 13.84
CA VAL A 428 14.12 20.65 14.23
C VAL A 428 13.90 20.72 15.74
N LEU A 429 13.41 19.63 16.35
CA LEU A 429 13.20 19.59 17.80
C LEU A 429 14.55 19.67 18.54
N GLU A 430 15.57 18.97 18.05
CA GLU A 430 16.93 19.04 18.59
C GLU A 430 17.54 20.44 18.41
N GLY A 431 17.32 21.08 17.26
CA GLY A 431 17.72 22.46 17.02
C GLY A 431 17.04 23.45 17.97
N ILE A 432 15.73 23.31 18.22
CA ILE A 432 14.99 24.14 19.18
C ILE A 432 15.50 23.89 20.60
N LYS A 433 15.74 22.63 21.00
CA LYS A 433 16.32 22.30 22.31
C LYS A 433 17.70 22.92 22.49
N ARG A 434 18.55 22.89 21.47
CA ARG A 434 19.87 23.54 21.47
C ARG A 434 19.79 25.06 21.53
N LEU A 435 18.86 25.66 20.79
CA LEU A 435 18.61 27.11 20.87
C LEU A 435 18.10 27.50 22.25
N PHE A 436 17.17 26.73 22.81
CA PHE A 436 16.64 26.95 24.16
C PHE A 436 17.72 26.74 25.22
N SER A 437 18.57 25.72 25.10
CA SER A 437 19.69 25.50 26.01
C SER A 437 20.75 26.59 25.88
N CYS A 438 21.07 27.08 24.67
CA CYS A 438 21.96 28.23 24.47
C CYS A 438 21.36 29.53 25.02
N TRP A 439 20.04 29.71 24.93
CA TRP A 439 19.34 30.88 25.46
C TRP A 439 19.23 30.84 26.98
N CYS A 440 18.99 29.67 27.58
CA CYS A 440 18.96 29.46 29.03
C CYS A 440 20.36 29.37 29.67
N ALA A 441 21.38 28.88 28.95
CA ALA A 441 22.78 28.87 29.39
C ALA A 441 23.39 30.28 29.49
N ARG A 442 22.77 31.29 28.83
CA ARG A 442 23.08 32.71 29.08
C ARG A 442 22.62 33.23 30.44
N GLY A 443 21.92 32.41 31.26
CA GLY A 443 21.40 32.82 32.57
C GLY A 443 21.70 31.89 33.75
N ARG A 444 22.45 30.79 33.59
CA ARG A 444 22.84 29.92 34.72
C ARG A 444 24.28 29.42 34.59
N PRO A 445 25.09 29.49 35.68
CA PRO A 445 26.40 28.84 35.68
C PRO A 445 26.22 27.32 35.57
N ILE A 446 27.13 26.70 34.82
CA ILE A 446 27.21 25.27 34.51
C ILE A 446 27.21 24.48 35.82
N ARG A 447 26.16 23.66 36.02
CA ARG A 447 26.18 22.59 37.02
C ARG A 447 26.32 21.28 36.24
N ILE A 448 27.49 20.69 36.30
CA ILE A 448 27.79 19.37 35.74
C ILE A 448 26.82 18.38 36.40
N SER A 449 26.05 17.65 35.60
CA SER A 449 25.14 16.62 36.10
C SER A 449 25.96 15.37 36.37
N GLU A 450 25.97 14.91 37.63
CA GLU A 450 26.67 13.71 38.11
C GLU A 450 26.12 12.39 37.53
N CYS A 451 25.29 12.42 36.48
CA CYS A 451 24.57 11.25 35.98
C CYS A 451 25.40 10.34 35.05
N GLU A 452 26.59 10.78 34.59
CA GLU A 452 27.48 9.93 33.78
C GLU A 452 28.35 8.96 34.61
N VAL A 453 28.37 9.07 35.95
CA VAL A 453 29.18 8.20 36.81
C VAL A 453 28.44 6.91 37.22
N GLU A 454 27.11 6.91 37.22
CA GLU A 454 26.32 5.74 37.62
C GLU A 454 26.13 4.68 36.51
N GLN A 455 26.50 4.99 35.26
CA GLN A 455 26.34 4.06 34.14
C GLN A 455 27.58 3.21 33.84
N THR A 456 28.56 3.20 34.75
CA THR A 456 29.72 2.28 34.72
C THR A 456 29.68 1.24 35.85
N GLU A 457 28.50 0.79 36.28
CA GLU A 457 28.41 -0.48 36.98
C GLU A 457 28.39 -1.63 35.96
N SER A 458 29.52 -2.33 35.92
CA SER A 458 29.85 -3.43 35.02
C SER A 458 28.90 -4.61 35.15
N LEU A 459 28.36 -5.03 34.01
CA LEU A 459 27.63 -6.28 33.81
C LEU A 459 28.63 -7.43 33.56
N ILE A 460 29.36 -7.85 34.59
CA ILE A 460 30.14 -9.09 34.59
C ILE A 460 29.91 -9.77 35.93
N GLY A 461 29.04 -10.78 35.96
CA GLY A 461 28.98 -11.76 37.04
C GLY A 461 30.24 -12.62 36.98
N ILE A 462 31.22 -12.33 37.82
CA ILE A 462 32.35 -13.23 38.06
C ILE A 462 31.83 -14.31 39.02
N ASN A 463 31.47 -15.45 38.44
CA ASN A 463 31.23 -16.68 39.16
C ASN A 463 32.59 -17.38 39.29
N ASP A 464 33.42 -16.95 40.25
CA ASP A 464 34.60 -17.72 40.63
C ASP A 464 34.24 -18.61 41.83
N SER A 465 33.94 -19.86 41.49
CA SER A 465 34.09 -21.02 42.36
C SER A 465 35.55 -21.08 42.84
N ALA A 466 35.79 -20.61 44.06
CA ALA A 466 37.01 -20.89 44.80
C ALA A 466 36.66 -21.77 45.99
N ASP A 467 37.17 -23.00 45.90
CA ASP A 467 37.11 -24.03 46.91
C ASP A 467 37.57 -23.52 48.29
N HIS A 468 36.70 -23.69 49.29
CA HIS A 468 37.09 -23.71 50.69
C HIS A 468 36.48 -24.96 51.32
N GLU A 469 37.27 -26.03 51.40
CA GLU A 469 37.20 -26.98 52.51
C GLU A 469 38.59 -27.59 52.75
N ALA A 470 39.15 -27.20 53.89
CA ALA A 470 40.15 -27.95 54.66
C ALA A 470 39.49 -28.26 56.00
#